data_AF-A0A1Y4I609-F1
#
_entry.id   AF-A0A1Y4I609-F1
#
_cell.length_a   1.000
_cell.length_b   1.000
_cell.length_c   1.000
_cell.angle_alpha   90.00
_cell.angle_beta   90.00
_cell.angle_gamma   90.00
#
_symmetry.space_group_name_H-M   'P 1'
#
loop_
_entity.id
_entity.type
_entity.pdbx_description
1 polymer ?
#
loop_
_entity_poly.entity_id
_entity_poly.type
_entity_poly.pdbx_seq_one_letter_code
_entity_poly.pdbx_strand_id
1 'polypeptide(L)'
;MKDKSGADLNGSFSYLGSKTGTLTSGGTFQLKHEETVTISGIPAGTQYLVTEAEANQDGYQTTVTGAEGMIQEGVLSTAVFINDWSKSTTTPEIPDNQDGSRDPNTPQTGDNSLTGLWGVLCAVFLLGLLLTWMIGKVQQKKRIQK
;
A
#
# COMPACT_ATOMS: atom_id res chain seq x y z
N MET A 1 -5.18 -10.74 25.28
CA MET A 1 -3.97 -10.67 26.13
C MET A 1 -4.18 -11.63 27.29
N LYS A 2 -3.21 -12.51 27.55
CA LYS A 2 -3.28 -13.46 28.66
C LYS A 2 -2.20 -13.16 29.71
N ASP A 3 -2.52 -13.33 30.98
CA ASP A 3 -1.56 -13.18 32.07
C ASP A 3 -0.62 -14.41 32.17
N LYS A 4 0.29 -14.41 33.15
CA LYS A 4 1.26 -15.50 33.37
C LYS A 4 0.61 -16.86 33.68
N SER A 5 -0.66 -16.88 34.09
CA SER A 5 -1.43 -18.10 34.36
C SER A 5 -2.23 -18.58 33.14
N GLY A 6 -2.26 -17.80 32.06
CA GLY A 6 -3.06 -18.07 30.86
C GLY A 6 -4.49 -17.54 30.92
N ALA A 7 -4.88 -16.84 32.00
CA ALA A 7 -6.19 -16.19 32.12
C ALA A 7 -6.21 -14.87 31.33
N ASP A 8 -7.41 -14.35 30.99
CA ASP A 8 -7.50 -13.04 30.36
C ASP A 8 -6.91 -11.95 31.26
N LEU A 9 -6.06 -11.12 30.68
CA LEU A 9 -5.45 -10.02 31.40
C LEU A 9 -6.52 -8.98 31.76
N ASN A 10 -6.76 -8.84 33.05
CA ASN A 10 -7.63 -7.80 33.59
C ASN A 10 -6.93 -6.43 33.56
N GLY A 11 -7.71 -5.39 33.29
CA GLY A 11 -7.22 -4.01 33.25
C GLY A 11 -7.57 -3.30 31.96
N SER A 12 -7.29 -2.00 31.95
CA SER A 12 -7.44 -1.12 30.79
C SER A 12 -6.13 -0.39 30.58
N PHE A 13 -5.57 -0.50 29.38
CA PHE A 13 -4.24 -0.04 29.04
C PHE A 13 -4.32 1.11 28.05
N SER A 14 -3.74 2.25 28.39
CA SER A 14 -3.74 3.41 27.51
C SER A 14 -2.86 3.16 26.29
N TYR A 15 -3.34 3.57 25.12
CA TYR A 15 -2.52 3.65 23.92
C TYR A 15 -2.45 5.09 23.40
N LEU A 16 -1.31 5.42 22.79
CA LEU A 16 -0.99 6.74 22.24
C LEU A 16 -0.33 6.58 20.86
N GLY A 17 -0.29 7.65 20.05
CA GLY A 17 0.31 7.64 18.71
C GLY A 17 -0.58 8.42 17.74
N SER A 18 -0.82 7.86 16.56
CA SER A 18 -1.79 8.39 15.58
C SER A 18 -3.22 8.43 16.15
N LYS A 19 -3.51 7.55 17.13
CA LYS A 19 -4.75 7.54 17.90
C LYS A 19 -4.46 7.43 19.39
N THR A 20 -5.42 7.85 20.19
CA THR A 20 -5.38 7.71 21.65
C THR A 20 -6.64 7.00 22.14
N GLY A 21 -6.53 6.30 23.27
CA GLY A 21 -7.63 5.59 23.88
C GLY A 21 -7.16 4.57 24.91
N THR A 22 -8.03 3.64 25.25
CA THR A 22 -7.72 2.54 26.16
C THR A 22 -8.12 1.19 25.56
N LEU A 23 -7.37 0.14 25.92
CA LEU A 23 -7.55 -1.21 25.42
C LEU A 23 -7.65 -2.19 26.57
N THR A 24 -8.65 -3.07 26.54
CA THR A 24 -8.76 -4.23 27.45
C THR A 24 -8.36 -5.50 26.70
N SER A 25 -8.23 -6.64 27.40
CA SER A 25 -8.08 -7.92 26.69
C SER A 25 -9.28 -8.13 25.74
N GLY A 26 -9.00 -8.50 24.48
CA GLY A 26 -10.00 -8.68 23.43
C GLY A 26 -10.53 -7.38 22.81
N GLY A 27 -10.04 -6.21 23.23
CA GLY A 27 -10.40 -4.93 22.62
C GLY A 27 -9.83 -4.77 21.21
N THR A 28 -10.39 -3.82 20.46
CA THR A 28 -10.00 -3.53 19.07
C THR A 28 -9.84 -2.02 18.84
N PHE A 29 -9.06 -1.67 17.81
CA PHE A 29 -8.94 -0.32 17.29
C PHE A 29 -8.69 -0.40 15.78
N GLN A 30 -8.91 0.72 15.08
CA GLN A 30 -8.74 0.81 13.61
C GLN A 30 -7.59 1.74 13.28
N LEU A 31 -6.74 1.37 12.33
CA LEU A 31 -5.65 2.18 11.81
C LEU A 31 -5.76 2.33 10.29
N LYS A 32 -5.38 3.49 9.78
CA LYS A 32 -5.14 3.72 8.35
C LYS A 32 -3.70 3.37 7.99
N HIS A 33 -3.37 3.42 6.70
CA HIS A 33 -1.99 3.38 6.23
C HIS A 33 -1.12 4.39 7.00
N GLU A 34 0.08 3.95 7.39
CA GLU A 34 1.07 4.70 8.19
C GLU A 34 0.64 5.12 9.60
N GLU A 35 -0.58 4.78 10.06
CA GLU A 35 -0.97 5.02 11.44
C GLU A 35 -0.36 3.98 12.37
N THR A 36 0.03 4.41 13.57
CA THR A 36 0.59 3.53 14.60
C THR A 36 0.05 3.91 15.98
N VAL A 37 -0.01 2.94 16.88
CA VAL A 37 -0.28 3.16 18.30
C VAL A 37 0.66 2.34 19.17
N THR A 38 1.03 2.88 20.32
CA THR A 38 1.83 2.21 21.35
C THR A 38 0.97 2.03 22.59
N ILE A 39 0.74 0.77 23.00
CA ILE A 39 0.00 0.43 24.21
C ILE A 39 0.99 0.38 25.39
N SER A 40 0.74 1.19 26.42
CA SER A 40 1.62 1.30 27.58
C SER A 40 1.01 0.66 28.83
N GLY A 41 1.87 0.27 29.78
CA GLY A 41 1.44 -0.25 31.09
C GLY A 41 1.01 -1.72 31.09
N ILE A 42 1.29 -2.47 30.02
CA ILE A 42 1.06 -3.92 30.00
C ILE A 42 2.07 -4.61 30.93
N PRO A 43 1.64 -5.44 31.90
CA PRO A 43 2.56 -6.13 32.81
C PRO A 43 3.52 -7.08 32.09
N ALA A 44 4.77 -7.14 32.55
CA ALA A 44 5.76 -8.09 32.06
C ALA A 44 5.30 -9.55 32.29
N GLY A 45 5.53 -10.41 31.30
CA GLY A 45 5.04 -11.78 31.23
C GLY A 45 3.61 -11.93 30.69
N THR A 46 2.99 -10.84 30.21
CA THR A 46 1.73 -10.92 29.47
C THR A 46 1.99 -11.56 28.10
N GLN A 47 1.23 -12.58 27.75
CA GLN A 47 1.18 -13.12 26.40
C GLN A 47 0.19 -12.32 25.54
N TYR A 48 0.60 -11.92 24.35
CA TYR A 48 -0.24 -11.16 23.42
C TYR A 48 -0.38 -11.88 22.08
N LEU A 49 -1.51 -11.59 21.43
CA LEU A 49 -1.82 -11.95 20.05
C LEU A 49 -2.60 -10.75 19.47
N VAL A 50 -2.17 -10.28 18.31
CA VAL A 50 -2.80 -9.21 17.53
C VAL A 50 -3.26 -9.82 16.22
N THR A 51 -4.49 -9.54 15.82
CA THR A 51 -5.08 -10.02 14.57
C THR A 51 -5.73 -8.85 13.83
N GLU A 52 -5.68 -8.87 12.52
CA GLU A 52 -6.47 -7.98 11.68
C GLU A 52 -7.76 -8.71 11.27
N ALA A 53 -8.91 -8.12 11.58
CA ALA A 53 -10.22 -8.76 11.35
C ALA A 53 -10.52 -8.97 9.85
N GLU A 54 -10.03 -8.08 9.00
CA GLU A 54 -10.26 -8.05 7.55
C GLU A 54 -9.05 -8.57 6.75
N ALA A 55 -8.17 -9.34 7.40
CA ALA A 55 -6.98 -9.87 6.75
C ALA A 55 -7.33 -10.71 5.52
N ASN A 56 -6.61 -10.48 4.41
CA ASN A 56 -6.80 -11.16 3.13
C ASN A 56 -8.21 -11.03 2.50
N GLN A 57 -8.92 -9.93 2.77
CA GLN A 57 -10.24 -9.64 2.20
C GLN A 57 -10.15 -8.54 1.12
N ASP A 58 -11.21 -8.37 0.33
CA ASP A 58 -11.37 -7.27 -0.64
C ASP A 58 -10.22 -7.08 -1.65
N GLY A 59 -9.52 -8.17 -1.99
CA GLY A 59 -8.40 -8.15 -2.93
C GLY A 59 -7.07 -7.70 -2.31
N TYR A 60 -6.99 -7.60 -0.99
CA TYR A 60 -5.74 -7.44 -0.27
C TYR A 60 -5.12 -8.78 0.09
N GLN A 61 -3.79 -8.81 0.15
CA GLN A 61 -3.00 -9.84 0.79
C GLN A 61 -2.31 -9.23 2.01
N THR A 62 -2.54 -9.82 3.18
CA THR A 62 -2.04 -9.31 4.46
C THR A 62 -0.80 -10.10 4.89
N THR A 63 0.33 -9.41 5.05
CA THR A 63 1.54 -9.94 5.67
C THR A 63 1.69 -9.39 7.08
N VAL A 64 1.98 -10.26 8.05
CA VAL A 64 2.10 -9.89 9.47
C VAL A 64 3.44 -10.32 10.05
N THR A 65 4.01 -9.46 10.90
CA THR A 65 5.21 -9.78 11.69
C THR A 65 5.02 -9.36 13.14
N GLY A 66 5.53 -10.15 14.08
CA GLY A 66 5.50 -9.83 15.51
C GLY A 66 4.09 -9.74 16.13
N ALA A 67 3.09 -10.36 15.52
CA ALA A 67 1.71 -10.32 16.03
C ALA A 67 1.50 -11.07 17.34
N GLU A 68 2.43 -11.94 17.74
CA GLU A 68 2.35 -12.69 18.99
C GLU A 68 3.68 -12.72 19.72
N GLY A 69 3.61 -12.90 21.04
CA GLY A 69 4.80 -13.00 21.89
C GLY A 69 4.48 -12.81 23.36
N MET A 70 5.54 -12.64 24.16
CA MET A 70 5.45 -12.26 25.55
C MET A 70 6.07 -10.89 25.78
N ILE A 71 5.36 -10.03 26.51
CA ILE A 71 5.86 -8.72 26.93
C ILE A 71 7.00 -8.92 27.93
N GLN A 72 8.17 -8.38 27.60
CA GLN A 72 9.33 -8.35 28.49
C GLN A 72 9.44 -6.98 29.16
N GLU A 73 9.94 -6.94 30.40
CA GLU A 73 10.10 -5.69 31.13
C GLU A 73 11.09 -4.76 30.43
N GLY A 74 10.68 -3.51 30.19
CA GLY A 74 11.51 -2.50 29.55
C GLY A 74 11.81 -2.73 28.07
N VAL A 75 11.23 -3.76 27.44
CA VAL A 75 11.45 -4.10 26.02
C VAL A 75 10.19 -3.81 25.22
N LEU A 76 10.33 -3.06 24.13
CA LEU A 76 9.24 -2.81 23.20
C LEU A 76 8.99 -4.03 22.31
N SER A 77 7.74 -4.49 22.28
CA SER A 77 7.26 -5.48 21.30
C SER A 77 6.49 -4.76 20.19
N THR A 78 6.74 -5.15 18.93
CA THR A 78 6.16 -4.49 17.75
C THR A 78 5.45 -5.52 16.87
N ALA A 79 4.18 -5.24 16.55
CA ALA A 79 3.42 -5.97 15.54
C ALA A 79 3.24 -5.06 14.31
N VAL A 80 3.54 -5.58 13.11
CA VAL A 80 3.41 -4.85 11.84
C VAL A 80 2.50 -5.64 10.90
N PHE A 81 1.54 -4.94 10.31
CA PHE A 81 0.61 -5.46 9.31
C PHE A 81 0.83 -4.68 8.01
N ILE A 82 0.99 -5.40 6.90
CA ILE A 82 1.15 -4.85 5.56
C ILE A 82 0.02 -5.43 4.71
N ASN A 83 -0.82 -4.56 4.15
CA ASN A 83 -1.93 -4.93 3.28
C ASN A 83 -1.62 -4.51 1.84
N ASP A 84 -1.23 -5.48 1.02
CA ASP A 84 -0.91 -5.26 -0.38
C ASP A 84 -2.12 -5.59 -1.25
N TRP A 85 -2.61 -4.60 -2.00
CA TRP A 85 -3.70 -4.84 -2.95
C TRP A 85 -3.16 -5.52 -4.20
N SER A 86 -3.67 -6.70 -4.51
CA SER A 86 -3.42 -7.37 -5.79
C SER A 86 -4.74 -7.85 -6.37
N LYS A 87 -5.06 -7.40 -7.58
CA LYS A 87 -6.20 -7.93 -8.30
C LYS A 87 -5.86 -9.36 -8.71
N SER A 88 -6.39 -10.36 -8.01
CA SER A 88 -6.40 -11.74 -8.50
C SER A 88 -7.14 -11.79 -9.83
N THR A 89 -6.41 -11.68 -10.93
CA THR A 89 -6.94 -11.97 -12.26
C THR A 89 -7.09 -13.48 -12.36
N THR A 90 -8.24 -14.00 -11.94
CA THR A 90 -8.75 -15.26 -12.50
C THR A 90 -9.00 -15.03 -13.99
N THR A 91 -7.92 -15.13 -14.76
CA THR A 91 -7.95 -15.26 -16.21
C THR A 91 -8.60 -16.62 -16.47
N PRO A 92 -9.74 -16.69 -17.19
CA PRO A 92 -10.27 -17.96 -17.64
C PRO A 92 -9.16 -18.69 -18.39
N GLU A 93 -8.89 -19.96 -18.07
CA GLU A 93 -7.94 -20.79 -18.82
C GLU A 93 -8.37 -20.82 -20.30
N ILE A 94 -7.74 -19.98 -21.13
CA ILE A 94 -7.80 -20.11 -22.57
C ILE A 94 -6.68 -21.09 -22.94
N PRO A 95 -6.97 -22.18 -23.68
CA PRO A 95 -5.97 -23.20 -23.99
C PRO A 95 -4.76 -22.60 -24.70
N ASP A 96 -3.58 -22.98 -24.22
CA ASP A 96 -2.25 -22.62 -24.72
C ASP A 96 -2.15 -22.76 -26.23
N ASN A 97 -1.73 -21.69 -26.91
CA ASN A 97 -1.07 -21.82 -28.20
C ASN A 97 0.15 -20.90 -28.21
N GLN A 98 1.31 -21.55 -28.31
CA GLN A 98 2.65 -21.00 -28.19
C GLN A 98 3.00 -20.07 -29.37
N ASP A 99 3.68 -18.95 -29.07
CA ASP A 99 4.99 -18.58 -29.67
C ASP A 99 5.40 -17.16 -29.21
N GLY A 100 6.69 -16.97 -28.90
CA GLY A 100 7.30 -15.66 -28.67
C GLY A 100 8.07 -15.50 -27.36
N SER A 101 9.25 -16.12 -27.27
CA SER A 101 10.42 -15.75 -26.44
C SER A 101 10.19 -14.72 -25.31
N ARG A 102 10.05 -15.18 -24.06
CA ARG A 102 10.04 -14.32 -22.87
C ARG A 102 11.34 -14.51 -22.06
N ASP A 103 12.10 -13.43 -21.91
CA ASP A 103 13.17 -13.33 -20.90
C ASP A 103 12.50 -13.25 -19.51
N PRO A 104 12.82 -14.16 -18.57
CA PRO A 104 12.14 -14.25 -17.28
C PRO A 104 12.49 -13.14 -16.28
N ASN A 105 13.40 -12.21 -16.60
CA ASN A 105 13.85 -11.18 -15.64
C ASN A 105 13.27 -9.77 -15.86
N THR A 106 12.32 -9.60 -16.79
CA THR A 106 11.60 -8.32 -16.95
C THR A 106 10.30 -8.33 -16.14
N PRO A 107 10.12 -7.40 -15.17
CA PRO A 107 8.84 -7.26 -14.47
C PRO A 107 7.77 -6.81 -15.48
N GLN A 108 6.70 -7.60 -15.62
CA GLN A 108 5.55 -7.24 -16.45
C GLN A 108 4.46 -6.61 -15.58
N THR A 109 4.28 -5.30 -15.67
CA THR A 109 3.02 -4.64 -15.29
C THR A 109 1.98 -5.07 -16.31
N GLY A 110 0.92 -5.75 -15.86
CA GLY A 110 -0.18 -6.29 -16.68
C GLY A 110 -1.05 -5.24 -17.38
N ASP A 111 -0.48 -4.10 -17.73
CA ASP A 111 -1.12 -3.06 -18.50
C ASP A 111 -1.01 -3.42 -19.99
N ASN A 112 -2.15 -3.58 -20.65
CA ASN A 112 -2.21 -3.53 -22.11
C ASN A 112 -1.67 -2.16 -22.54
N SER A 113 -0.47 -2.14 -23.12
CA SER A 113 0.12 -0.92 -23.67
C SER A 113 -0.88 -0.31 -24.66
N LEU A 114 -1.59 0.73 -24.24
CA LEU A 114 -2.48 1.54 -25.06
C LEU A 114 -1.60 2.36 -26.03
N THR A 115 -0.89 1.69 -26.94
CA THR A 115 0.02 2.29 -27.93
C THR A 115 -0.69 3.35 -28.78
N GLY A 116 -2.00 3.17 -29.02
CA GLY A 116 -2.85 4.18 -29.65
C GLY A 116 -2.98 5.48 -28.84
N LEU A 117 -2.98 5.41 -27.50
CA LEU A 117 -3.16 6.56 -26.62
C LEU A 117 -1.89 7.42 -26.57
N TRP A 118 -0.71 6.80 -26.57
CA TRP A 118 0.57 7.49 -26.71
C TRP A 118 0.73 8.14 -28.09
N GLY A 119 0.31 7.45 -29.16
CA GLY A 119 0.30 8.00 -30.52
C GLY A 119 -0.54 9.28 -30.64
N VAL A 120 -1.72 9.30 -30.01
CA VAL A 120 -2.59 10.49 -29.95
C VAL A 120 -1.93 11.62 -29.15
N LEU A 121 -1.33 11.31 -27.99
CA LEU A 121 -0.65 12.32 -27.16
C LEU A 121 0.53 12.99 -27.89
N CYS A 122 1.33 12.20 -28.61
CA CYS A 122 2.44 12.73 -29.42
C CYS A 122 1.94 13.60 -30.58
N ALA A 123 0.88 13.20 -31.26
CA ALA A 123 0.33 13.96 -32.39
C ALA A 123 -0.18 15.35 -31.96
N VAL A 124 -0.83 15.46 -30.79
CA VAL A 124 -1.33 16.75 -30.26
C VAL A 124 -0.17 17.70 -29.90
N PHE A 125 0.93 17.17 -29.35
CA PHE A 125 2.09 17.99 -28.99
C PHE A 125 2.82 18.56 -30.21
N LEU A 126 3.00 17.76 -31.27
CA LEU A 126 3.67 18.19 -32.50
C LEU A 126 2.88 19.28 -33.25
N LEU A 127 1.54 19.22 -33.25
CA LEU A 127 0.70 20.26 -33.83
C LEU A 127 0.83 21.60 -33.08
N GLY A 128 0.90 21.56 -31.75
CA GLY A 128 1.10 22.76 -30.92
C GLY A 128 2.44 23.45 -31.16
N LEU A 129 3.52 22.69 -31.37
CA LEU A 129 4.84 23.24 -31.71
C LEU A 129 4.86 23.88 -33.10
N LEU A 130 4.16 23.29 -34.08
CA LEU A 130 4.03 23.89 -35.42
C LEU A 130 3.26 25.21 -35.39
N LEU A 131 2.16 25.28 -34.63
CA LEU A 131 1.38 26.52 -34.44
C LEU A 131 2.20 27.62 -33.75
N THR A 132 2.89 27.32 -32.66
CA THR A 132 3.72 28.30 -31.94
C THR A 132 4.92 28.78 -32.78
N TRP A 133 5.55 27.88 -33.54
CA TRP A 133 6.62 28.24 -34.48
C TRP A 133 6.13 29.10 -35.65
N MET A 134 4.94 28.81 -36.22
CA MET A 134 4.35 29.63 -37.28
C MET A 134 4.00 31.04 -36.80
N ILE A 135 3.43 31.17 -35.58
CA ILE A 135 3.15 32.47 -34.96
C ILE A 135 4.45 33.24 -34.72
N GLY A 136 5.51 32.57 -34.24
CA GLY A 136 6.83 33.17 -34.05
C GLY A 136 7.45 33.72 -35.33
N LYS A 137 7.32 32.99 -36.46
CA LYS A 137 7.80 33.46 -37.78
C LYS A 137 7.07 34.70 -38.29
N VAL A 138 5.78 34.84 -38.01
CA VAL A 138 5.00 36.03 -38.40
C VAL A 138 5.44 37.27 -37.61
N GLN A 139 5.75 37.13 -36.32
CA GLN A 139 6.24 38.23 -35.47
C GLN A 139 7.64 38.71 -35.89
N GLN A 140 8.52 37.78 -36.29
CA GLN A 140 9.85 38.09 -36.82
C GLN A 140 9.78 38.91 -38.12
N LYS A 141 8.90 38.53 -39.06
CA LYS A 141 8.71 39.28 -40.32
C LYS A 141 8.17 40.71 -40.11
N LYS A 142 7.29 40.90 -39.12
CA LYS A 142 6.76 42.24 -38.76
C LYS A 142 7.82 43.14 -38.10
N ARG A 143 8.85 42.57 -37.46
CA ARG A 143 9.95 43.32 -36.83
C ARG A 143 11.05 43.77 -37.79
N ILE A 144 11.14 43.16 -38.97
CA ILE A 144 12.18 43.47 -39.97
C ILE A 144 11.71 44.55 -40.97
N GLN A 145 10.40 44.87 -40.99
CA GLN A 145 9.77 45.81 -41.92
C GLN A 145 9.38 47.16 -41.25
N LYS A 146 10.04 47.55 -40.15
CA LYS A 146 9.87 48.85 -39.49
C LYS A 146 11.21 49.53 -39.29
#